data_AF-X1QNU4-F1
#
_entry.id   AF-X1QNU4-F1
#
_cell.length_a   1.000
_cell.length_b   1.000
_cell.length_c   1.000
_cell.angle_alpha   90.00
_cell.angle_beta   90.00
_cell.angle_gamma   90.00
#
_symmetry.space_group_name_H-M   'P 1'
#
loop_
_entity.id
_entity.type
_entity.pdbx_description
1 polymer ?
#
loop_
_entity_poly.entity_id
_entity_poly.type
_entity_poly.pdbx_seq_one_letter_code
_entity_poly.pdbx_strand_id
1 'polypeptide(L)'
;DLNPAHNSGISIPSYDTFWKRFGQGKATTYGGATLPTGNGVYLINGNHILNEVVTFPDNRQTLIFINGNFTVNAETRVPNSSAVTFIVNGSIRFGKKLNGGEGGEDEVGGIFIAKDEINTAYNITGPTEVTRKLLVKGALISLENTIYFNRNLGDEDNGTIPAETINLQPKHLLLLKSRLAKPTIFWREVAAGN
;
A
#
# COMPACT_ATOMS: atom_id res chain seq x y z
N ASP A 1 -23.30 -5.60 30.76
CA ASP A 1 -21.87 -5.64 31.13
C ASP A 1 -20.96 -5.61 29.92
N LEU A 2 -20.38 -4.44 29.63
CA LEU A 2 -19.29 -4.32 28.67
C LEU A 2 -17.97 -4.47 29.45
N ASN A 3 -17.42 -5.69 29.47
CA ASN A 3 -16.14 -5.97 30.12
C ASN A 3 -15.00 -5.35 29.29
N PRO A 4 -14.21 -4.40 29.83
CA PRO A 4 -13.06 -3.80 29.14
C PRO A 4 -12.00 -4.82 28.69
N ALA A 5 -11.95 -6.00 29.31
CA ALA A 5 -11.02 -7.07 28.96
C ALA A 5 -11.30 -7.73 27.60
N HIS A 6 -12.47 -7.53 27.00
CA HIS A 6 -12.80 -8.07 25.67
C HIS A 6 -12.45 -7.11 24.53
N ASN A 7 -12.00 -5.89 24.84
CA ASN A 7 -11.55 -4.92 23.86
C ASN A 7 -10.03 -4.71 23.99
N SER A 8 -9.29 -5.82 24.08
CA SER A 8 -7.83 -5.77 23.98
C SER A 8 -7.49 -5.12 22.64
N GLY A 9 -6.73 -4.03 22.66
CA GLY A 9 -6.30 -3.34 21.46
C GLY A 9 -5.75 -4.36 20.46
N ILE A 10 -6.29 -4.36 19.24
CA ILE A 10 -5.75 -5.19 18.17
C ILE A 10 -4.32 -4.70 17.94
N SER A 11 -3.34 -5.54 18.26
CA SER A 11 -1.94 -5.23 17.98
C SER A 11 -1.80 -4.95 16.48
N ILE A 12 -1.31 -3.76 16.13
CA ILE A 12 -1.00 -3.42 14.75
C ILE A 12 0.05 -4.43 14.27
N PRO A 13 -0.17 -5.14 13.15
CA PRO A 13 0.81 -6.09 12.63
C PRO A 13 2.08 -5.35 12.20
N SER A 14 3.25 -5.89 12.54
CA SER A 14 4.53 -5.37 12.02
C SER A 14 4.81 -5.83 10.59
N TYR A 15 5.79 -5.20 9.92
CA TYR A 15 6.32 -5.71 8.64
C TYR A 15 6.68 -7.20 8.75
N ASP A 16 7.41 -7.59 9.80
CA ASP A 16 7.77 -9.00 10.04
C ASP A 16 6.56 -9.91 10.21
N THR A 17 5.48 -9.39 10.79
CA THR A 17 4.22 -10.14 10.92
C THR A 17 3.60 -10.38 9.55
N PHE A 18 3.55 -9.36 8.68
CA PHE A 18 3.11 -9.52 7.30
C PHE A 18 4.02 -10.46 6.52
N TRP A 19 5.34 -10.31 6.64
CA TRP A 19 6.33 -11.14 5.96
C TRP A 19 6.18 -12.61 6.36
N LYS A 20 6.18 -12.93 7.65
CA LYS A 20 5.99 -14.31 8.15
C LYS A 20 4.68 -14.93 7.66
N ARG A 21 3.60 -14.16 7.60
CA ARG A 21 2.27 -14.67 7.21
C ARG A 21 2.11 -14.86 5.70
N PHE A 22 2.56 -13.89 4.91
CA PHE A 22 2.20 -13.77 3.51
C PHE A 22 3.37 -13.84 2.54
N GLY A 23 4.59 -13.54 3.00
CA GLY A 23 5.79 -13.52 2.16
C GLY A 23 6.69 -14.76 2.32
N GLN A 24 7.00 -15.16 3.55
CA GLN A 24 7.98 -16.22 3.84
C GLN A 24 7.55 -17.56 3.21
N GLY A 25 8.44 -18.13 2.39
CA GLY A 25 8.20 -19.37 1.66
C GLY A 25 7.19 -19.28 0.49
N LYS A 26 6.66 -18.07 0.21
CA LYS A 26 5.67 -17.82 -0.85
C LYS A 26 6.14 -16.78 -1.88
N ALA A 27 6.99 -15.85 -1.46
CA ALA A 27 7.44 -14.74 -2.29
C ALA A 27 8.53 -15.17 -3.26
N THR A 28 8.40 -14.74 -4.51
CA THR A 28 9.46 -14.83 -5.51
C THR A 28 10.32 -13.57 -5.44
N THR A 29 11.63 -13.72 -5.30
CA THR A 29 12.56 -12.57 -5.36
C THR A 29 12.50 -11.92 -6.74
N TYR A 30 12.33 -10.61 -6.77
CA TYR A 30 12.24 -9.80 -7.98
C TYR A 30 13.35 -8.74 -7.96
N GLY A 31 14.24 -8.79 -8.95
CA GLY A 31 15.39 -7.89 -9.09
C GLY A 31 15.31 -6.94 -10.29
N GLY A 32 14.13 -6.82 -10.92
CA GLY A 32 13.94 -5.92 -12.07
C GLY A 32 13.92 -4.45 -11.66
N ALA A 33 14.20 -3.57 -12.62
CA ALA A 33 14.13 -2.11 -12.43
C ALA A 33 12.68 -1.58 -12.34
N THR A 34 11.70 -2.38 -12.76
CA THR A 34 10.26 -2.04 -12.70
C THR A 34 9.57 -2.74 -11.53
N LEU A 35 8.25 -2.61 -11.41
CA LEU A 35 7.47 -3.40 -10.46
C LEU A 35 7.05 -4.75 -11.08
N PRO A 36 6.99 -5.84 -10.28
CA PRO A 36 6.39 -7.09 -10.73
C PRO A 36 4.88 -6.90 -10.94
N THR A 37 4.42 -7.06 -12.18
CA THR A 37 2.99 -6.92 -12.56
C THR A 37 2.27 -8.27 -12.70
N GLY A 38 2.98 -9.38 -12.48
CA GLY A 38 2.43 -10.72 -12.51
C GLY A 38 1.54 -11.03 -11.31
N ASN A 39 0.80 -12.14 -11.40
CA ASN A 39 0.02 -12.65 -10.26
C ASN A 39 0.96 -13.31 -9.24
N GLY A 40 0.77 -13.08 -7.94
CA GLY A 40 1.57 -13.75 -6.90
C GLY A 40 2.13 -12.82 -5.83
N VAL A 41 3.08 -13.36 -5.07
CA VAL A 41 3.78 -12.64 -4.00
C VAL A 41 5.23 -12.43 -4.43
N TYR A 42 5.73 -11.22 -4.29
CA TYR A 42 7.07 -10.84 -4.72
C TYR A 42 7.84 -10.19 -3.57
N LEU A 43 9.16 -10.37 -3.58
CA LEU A 43 10.10 -9.70 -2.68
C LEU A 43 11.10 -8.89 -3.51
N ILE A 44 11.15 -7.58 -3.29
CA ILE A 44 12.23 -6.72 -3.77
C ILE A 44 13.19 -6.50 -2.59
N ASN A 45 14.45 -6.90 -2.78
CA ASN A 45 15.49 -6.71 -1.77
C ASN A 45 16.09 -5.30 -1.86
N GLY A 46 16.10 -4.58 -0.75
CA GLY A 46 16.60 -3.21 -0.70
C GLY A 46 15.56 -2.16 -1.11
N ASN A 47 16.06 -0.95 -1.35
CA ASN A 47 15.24 0.16 -1.79
C ASN A 47 14.75 -0.05 -3.23
N HIS A 48 13.56 0.45 -3.53
CA HIS A 48 13.01 0.45 -4.89
C HIS A 48 12.51 1.85 -5.27
N ILE A 49 12.69 2.21 -6.54
CA ILE A 49 12.25 3.49 -7.11
C ILE A 49 11.42 3.21 -8.35
N LEU A 50 10.17 3.62 -8.34
CA LEU A 50 9.29 3.59 -9.50
C LEU A 50 9.38 4.93 -10.24
N ASN A 51 10.03 4.96 -11.40
CA ASN A 51 10.18 6.19 -12.23
C ASN A 51 9.27 6.21 -13.46
N GLU A 52 8.81 5.04 -13.91
CA GLU A 52 7.94 4.90 -15.09
C GLU A 52 6.55 4.46 -14.67
N VAL A 53 5.54 4.93 -15.41
CA VAL A 53 4.14 4.54 -15.18
C VAL A 53 4.02 3.02 -15.29
N VAL A 54 3.40 2.41 -14.30
CA VAL A 54 3.08 0.97 -14.35
C VAL A 54 1.58 0.77 -14.46
N THR A 55 1.17 -0.05 -15.43
CA THR A 55 -0.20 -0.53 -15.54
C THR A 55 -0.21 -2.02 -15.23
N PHE A 56 -0.92 -2.41 -14.17
CA PHE A 56 -1.13 -3.82 -13.85
C PHE A 56 -2.10 -4.42 -14.88
N PRO A 57 -1.81 -5.62 -15.42
CA PRO A 57 -2.76 -6.33 -16.26
C PRO A 57 -4.05 -6.65 -15.52
N ASP A 58 -5.08 -7.01 -16.28
CA ASP A 58 -6.34 -7.53 -15.72
C ASP A 58 -6.15 -8.86 -14.98
N ASN A 59 -7.03 -9.11 -14.01
CA ASN A 59 -7.11 -10.34 -13.23
C ASN A 59 -5.79 -10.69 -12.50
N ARG A 60 -5.17 -9.69 -11.88
CA ARG A 60 -3.94 -9.84 -11.10
C ARG A 60 -4.20 -9.63 -9.61
N GLN A 61 -3.65 -10.52 -8.79
CA GLN A 61 -3.60 -10.40 -7.34
C GLN A 61 -2.14 -10.40 -6.93
N THR A 62 -1.60 -9.21 -6.69
CA THR A 62 -0.16 -9.00 -6.52
C THR A 62 0.14 -8.46 -5.14
N LEU A 63 0.98 -9.17 -4.39
CA LEU A 63 1.50 -8.71 -3.10
C LEU A 63 3.00 -8.46 -3.26
N ILE A 64 3.46 -7.25 -2.98
CA ILE A 64 4.84 -6.84 -3.19
C ILE A 64 5.43 -6.44 -1.84
N PHE A 65 6.38 -7.24 -1.37
CA PHE A 65 7.22 -6.89 -0.24
C PHE A 65 8.45 -6.13 -0.72
N ILE A 66 8.76 -5.01 -0.08
CA ILE A 66 9.99 -4.24 -0.35
C ILE A 66 10.78 -4.21 0.96
N ASN A 67 11.96 -4.84 0.96
CA ASN A 67 12.86 -4.86 2.11
C ASN A 67 13.79 -3.64 2.10
N GLY A 68 13.19 -2.46 2.17
CA GLY A 68 13.84 -1.17 2.10
C GLY A 68 12.78 -0.07 1.97
N ASN A 69 13.19 1.11 1.49
CA ASN A 69 12.29 2.21 1.16
C ASN A 69 11.68 2.03 -0.23
N PHE A 70 10.49 2.59 -0.42
CA PHE A 70 9.83 2.64 -1.73
C PHE A 70 9.58 4.09 -2.14
N THR A 71 10.28 4.54 -3.18
CA THR A 71 10.06 5.85 -3.79
C THR A 71 9.14 5.71 -5.00
N VAL A 72 8.05 6.45 -5.01
CA VAL A 72 7.02 6.45 -6.05
C VAL A 72 7.09 7.77 -6.79
N ASN A 73 7.76 7.80 -7.94
CA ASN A 73 7.84 8.97 -8.82
C ASN A 73 6.92 8.84 -10.05
N ALA A 74 6.14 7.77 -10.17
CA ALA A 74 5.21 7.54 -11.27
C ALA A 74 3.92 6.86 -10.80
N GLU A 75 2.90 6.94 -11.63
CA GLU A 75 1.59 6.36 -11.36
C GLU A 75 1.60 4.82 -11.33
N THR A 76 0.72 4.26 -10.49
CA THR A 76 0.38 2.83 -10.46
C THR A 76 -1.07 2.62 -10.87
N ARG A 77 -1.30 2.20 -12.11
CA ARG A 77 -2.66 2.03 -12.66
C ARG A 77 -3.12 0.59 -12.45
N VAL A 78 -4.20 0.40 -11.69
CA VAL A 78 -4.70 -0.91 -11.30
C VAL A 78 -6.15 -1.09 -11.75
N PRO A 79 -6.43 -1.96 -12.73
CA PRO A 79 -7.79 -2.15 -13.25
C PRO A 79 -8.73 -2.72 -12.19
N ASN A 80 -10.04 -2.63 -12.43
CA ASN A 80 -11.06 -3.06 -11.46
C ASN A 80 -11.05 -4.56 -11.18
N SER A 81 -10.54 -5.36 -12.11
CA SER A 81 -10.37 -6.80 -12.01
C SER A 81 -9.13 -7.22 -11.20
N SER A 82 -8.27 -6.26 -10.84
CA SER A 82 -6.97 -6.51 -10.20
C SER A 82 -6.85 -5.84 -8.83
N ALA A 83 -5.94 -6.39 -8.02
CA ALA A 83 -5.57 -5.87 -6.72
C ALA A 83 -4.05 -5.92 -6.55
N VAL A 84 -3.50 -4.87 -5.97
CA VAL A 84 -2.09 -4.81 -5.57
C VAL A 84 -1.97 -4.28 -4.15
N THR A 85 -1.04 -4.86 -3.39
CA THR A 85 -0.64 -4.35 -2.08
C THR A 85 0.87 -4.30 -2.00
N PHE A 86 1.38 -3.14 -1.57
CA PHE A 86 2.78 -2.89 -1.28
C PHE A 86 2.96 -2.93 0.23
N ILE A 87 3.90 -3.75 0.70
CA ILE A 87 4.28 -3.85 2.12
C ILE A 87 5.78 -3.54 2.21
N VAL A 88 6.11 -2.41 2.82
CA VAL A 88 7.42 -1.78 2.74
C VAL A 88 8.06 -1.75 4.13
N ASN A 89 9.28 -2.26 4.27
CA ASN A 89 9.99 -2.32 5.55
C ASN A 89 10.51 -0.96 6.00
N GLY A 90 10.70 -0.01 5.08
CA GLY A 90 11.03 1.38 5.37
C GLY A 90 9.86 2.33 5.09
N SER A 91 10.21 3.53 4.63
CA SER A 91 9.26 4.58 4.27
C SER A 91 8.74 4.45 2.84
N ILE A 92 7.53 4.98 2.60
CA ILE A 92 7.00 5.21 1.24
C ILE A 92 7.06 6.71 0.93
N ARG A 93 7.66 7.06 -0.21
CA ARG A 93 7.91 8.46 -0.60
C ARG A 93 7.33 8.74 -1.98
N PHE A 94 6.18 9.40 -2.04
CA PHE A 94 5.58 9.85 -3.30
C PHE A 94 6.18 11.19 -3.72
N GLY A 95 6.60 11.28 -4.98
CA GLY A 95 7.03 12.54 -5.57
C GLY A 95 5.87 13.55 -5.59
N LYS A 96 6.19 14.84 -5.48
CA LYS A 96 5.22 15.94 -5.55
C LYS A 96 4.48 16.07 -6.89
N LYS A 97 5.03 15.41 -7.93
CA LYS A 97 4.56 15.39 -9.32
C LYS A 97 4.93 14.03 -9.92
N LEU A 98 3.97 13.12 -10.06
CA LEU A 98 4.23 11.77 -10.58
C LEU A 98 4.29 11.74 -12.12
N ASN A 99 5.22 10.98 -12.69
CA ASN A 99 5.19 10.64 -14.10
C ASN A 99 3.87 9.90 -14.41
N GLY A 100 3.18 10.30 -15.48
CA GLY A 100 1.86 9.78 -15.88
C GLY A 100 0.64 10.61 -15.47
N GLY A 101 0.77 11.49 -14.48
CA GLY A 101 -0.34 12.36 -14.09
C GLY A 101 -0.64 13.40 -15.16
N GLU A 102 -1.92 13.55 -15.50
CA GLU A 102 -2.45 14.47 -16.50
C GLU A 102 -3.46 15.42 -15.85
N GLY A 103 -3.67 16.61 -16.43
CA GLY A 103 -4.67 17.55 -15.91
C GLY A 103 -4.44 18.09 -14.49
N GLY A 104 -3.20 17.97 -13.97
CA GLY A 104 -2.85 18.43 -12.62
C GLY A 104 -3.12 17.42 -11.49
N GLU A 105 -3.61 16.22 -11.83
CA GLU A 105 -3.88 15.13 -10.89
C GLU A 105 -2.94 13.95 -11.15
N ASP A 106 -2.39 13.38 -10.09
CA ASP A 106 -1.64 12.14 -10.08
C ASP A 106 -2.49 11.02 -9.49
N GLU A 107 -2.44 9.82 -10.08
CA GLU A 107 -3.17 8.66 -9.59
C GLU A 107 -2.25 7.50 -9.16
N VAL A 108 -2.52 6.95 -7.97
CA VAL A 108 -1.88 5.71 -7.51
C VAL A 108 -2.93 4.70 -7.02
N GLY A 109 -2.92 3.53 -7.61
CA GLY A 109 -3.76 2.39 -7.26
C GLY A 109 -3.01 1.38 -6.40
N GLY A 110 -3.68 0.89 -5.36
CA GLY A 110 -3.16 -0.15 -4.47
C GLY A 110 -3.30 0.19 -3.00
N ILE A 111 -3.04 -0.80 -2.14
CA ILE A 111 -2.84 -0.57 -0.71
C ILE A 111 -1.33 -0.39 -0.47
N PHE A 112 -0.95 0.70 0.17
CA PHE A 112 0.42 1.06 0.48
C PHE A 112 0.62 0.99 2.00
N ILE A 113 1.36 -0.01 2.45
CA ILE A 113 1.69 -0.23 3.86
C ILE A 113 3.18 0.03 4.06
N ALA A 114 3.52 1.03 4.86
CA ALA A 114 4.87 1.34 5.28
C ALA A 114 5.05 0.97 6.74
N LYS A 115 6.20 0.37 7.09
CA LYS A 115 6.60 0.24 8.49
C LYS A 115 6.76 1.64 9.11
N ASP A 116 7.55 2.47 8.45
CA ASP A 116 7.87 3.83 8.92
C ASP A 116 6.84 4.84 8.35
N GLU A 117 7.30 6.03 7.96
CA GLU A 117 6.45 7.10 7.43
C GLU A 117 5.99 6.88 5.98
N ILE A 118 4.89 7.53 5.64
CA ILE A 118 4.47 7.78 4.26
C ILE A 118 4.50 9.29 4.01
N ASN A 119 5.14 9.75 2.94
CA ASN A 119 5.17 11.17 2.56
C ASN A 119 4.62 11.34 1.14
N THR A 120 3.54 12.12 0.98
CA THR A 120 2.83 12.30 -0.31
C THR A 120 3.53 13.27 -1.28
N ALA A 121 4.55 13.98 -0.81
CA ALA A 121 5.35 14.92 -1.58
C ALA A 121 6.77 15.06 -0.99
N TYR A 122 7.57 13.99 -1.00
CA TYR A 122 8.85 13.95 -0.26
C TYR A 122 9.91 14.95 -0.74
N ASN A 123 9.80 15.42 -1.99
CA ASN A 123 10.77 16.25 -2.67
C ASN A 123 10.29 17.70 -2.85
N ILE A 124 9.38 18.17 -2.01
CA ILE A 124 9.08 19.61 -1.93
C ILE A 124 10.30 20.36 -1.41
N THR A 125 10.53 21.56 -1.93
CA THR A 125 11.65 22.43 -1.51
C THR A 125 11.25 23.44 -0.45
N GLY A 126 9.95 23.61 -0.20
CA GLY A 126 9.40 24.50 0.82
C GLY A 126 7.89 24.31 1.02
N PRO A 127 7.32 24.89 2.09
CA PRO A 127 5.93 24.66 2.48
C PRO A 127 4.91 25.28 1.53
N THR A 128 5.30 26.30 0.76
CA THR A 128 4.42 27.00 -0.19
C THR A 128 4.57 26.49 -1.63
N GLU A 129 5.37 25.44 -1.86
CA GLU A 129 5.55 24.92 -3.21
C GLU A 129 4.26 24.30 -3.73
N VAL A 130 3.79 24.76 -4.89
CA VAL A 130 2.62 24.19 -5.56
C VAL A 130 2.98 22.84 -6.19
N THR A 131 2.28 21.80 -5.75
CA THR A 131 2.41 20.41 -6.20
C THR A 131 1.23 20.02 -7.10
N ARG A 132 1.17 18.75 -7.51
CA ARG A 132 -0.05 18.19 -8.14
C ARG A 132 -0.98 17.61 -7.08
N LYS A 133 -2.25 17.42 -7.41
CA LYS A 133 -3.20 16.67 -6.57
C LYS A 133 -2.87 15.18 -6.60
N LEU A 134 -3.08 14.45 -5.51
CA LEU A 134 -2.93 12.99 -5.46
C LEU A 134 -4.25 12.29 -5.20
N LEU A 135 -4.64 11.41 -6.11
CA LEU A 135 -5.72 10.46 -5.92
C LEU A 135 -5.14 9.07 -5.59
N VAL A 136 -5.38 8.61 -4.36
CA VAL A 136 -5.05 7.25 -3.94
C VAL A 136 -6.29 6.36 -4.12
N LYS A 137 -6.27 5.49 -5.13
CA LYS A 137 -7.27 4.44 -5.35
C LYS A 137 -6.93 3.19 -4.54
N GLY A 138 -7.08 3.30 -3.24
CA GLY A 138 -6.77 2.27 -2.26
C GLY A 138 -6.56 2.85 -0.87
N ALA A 139 -5.45 2.54 -0.21
CA ALA A 139 -5.21 2.98 1.16
C ALA A 139 -3.73 3.27 1.42
N LEU A 140 -3.48 4.20 2.35
CA LEU A 140 -2.16 4.47 2.92
C LEU A 140 -2.18 4.05 4.39
N ILE A 141 -1.20 3.26 4.82
CA ILE A 141 -1.09 2.75 6.18
C ILE A 141 0.36 2.88 6.64
N SER A 142 0.62 3.71 7.64
CA SER A 142 1.89 3.70 8.40
C SER A 142 1.70 2.85 9.66
N LEU A 143 2.63 1.94 9.94
CA LEU A 143 2.52 1.00 11.06
C LEU A 143 3.11 1.55 12.36
N GLU A 144 4.24 2.26 12.28
CA GLU A 144 5.00 2.70 13.46
C GLU A 144 5.12 4.22 13.59
N ASN A 145 4.89 5.00 12.52
CA ASN A 145 5.07 6.45 12.53
C ASN A 145 3.80 7.19 12.06
N THR A 146 3.89 7.97 10.98
CA THR A 146 2.81 8.85 10.52
C THR A 146 2.73 8.92 8.99
N ILE A 147 1.65 9.52 8.50
CA ILE A 147 1.46 9.87 7.10
C ILE A 147 1.52 11.39 7.00
N TYR A 148 2.50 11.90 6.25
CA TYR A 148 2.65 13.32 5.93
C TYR A 148 1.94 13.63 4.61
N PHE A 149 0.84 14.37 4.72
CA PHE A 149 0.11 14.96 3.60
C PHE A 149 0.72 16.32 3.28
N ASN A 150 1.71 16.33 2.37
CA ASN A 150 2.54 17.48 2.07
C ASN A 150 2.22 18.11 0.70
N ARG A 151 1.17 17.67 0.01
CA ARG A 151 0.76 18.31 -1.24
C ARG A 151 0.05 19.62 -0.96
N ASN A 152 0.26 20.57 -1.87
CA ASN A 152 -0.27 21.91 -1.79
C ASN A 152 -0.68 22.36 -3.19
N LEU A 153 -1.96 22.64 -3.43
CA LEU A 153 -2.45 23.13 -4.72
C LEU A 153 -2.40 24.65 -4.86
N GLY A 154 -1.92 25.36 -3.83
CA GLY A 154 -2.01 26.82 -3.73
C GLY A 154 -3.27 27.27 -2.99
N ASP A 155 -3.30 28.54 -2.58
CA ASP A 155 -4.33 29.08 -1.70
C ASP A 155 -5.74 29.08 -2.34
N GLU A 156 -5.82 29.34 -3.65
CA GLU A 156 -7.09 29.35 -4.38
C GLU A 156 -7.70 27.94 -4.51
N ASP A 157 -6.88 26.96 -4.90
CA ASP A 157 -7.36 25.60 -5.17
C ASP A 157 -7.58 24.79 -3.88
N ASN A 158 -6.69 24.87 -2.88
CA ASN A 158 -6.84 24.12 -1.63
C ASN A 158 -8.10 24.48 -0.83
N GLY A 159 -8.66 25.69 -1.06
CA GLY A 159 -9.89 26.12 -0.40
C GLY A 159 -11.13 25.33 -0.84
N THR A 160 -11.08 24.67 -2.00
CA THR A 160 -12.23 23.93 -2.56
C THR A 160 -11.88 22.51 -3.03
N ILE A 161 -10.60 22.21 -3.26
CA ILE A 161 -10.10 20.94 -3.77
C ILE A 161 -9.10 20.36 -2.77
N PRO A 162 -9.32 19.14 -2.25
CA PRO A 162 -8.33 18.49 -1.40
C PRO A 162 -7.08 18.13 -2.21
N ALA A 163 -5.89 18.49 -1.70
CA ALA A 163 -4.61 18.17 -2.33
C ALA A 163 -4.33 16.66 -2.36
N GLU A 164 -4.87 15.91 -1.40
CA GLU A 164 -4.89 14.45 -1.38
C GLU A 164 -6.30 13.92 -1.19
N THR A 165 -6.71 13.01 -2.06
CA THR A 165 -7.95 12.24 -1.92
C THR A 165 -7.61 10.76 -1.75
N ILE A 166 -8.08 10.16 -0.66
CA ILE A 166 -8.00 8.71 -0.46
C ILE A 166 -9.37 8.12 -0.80
N ASN A 167 -9.44 7.41 -1.92
CA ASN A 167 -10.61 6.65 -2.33
C ASN A 167 -10.37 5.17 -2.00
N LEU A 168 -10.87 4.74 -0.84
CA LEU A 168 -10.78 3.35 -0.42
C LEU A 168 -11.50 2.45 -1.42
N GLN A 169 -10.74 1.53 -2.03
CA GLN A 169 -11.30 0.52 -2.93
C GLN A 169 -11.29 -0.86 -2.25
N PRO A 170 -12.44 -1.34 -1.72
CA PRO A 170 -12.52 -2.63 -1.03
C PRO A 170 -12.07 -3.82 -1.88
N LYS A 171 -12.06 -3.67 -3.22
CA LYS A 171 -11.56 -4.68 -4.16
C LYS A 171 -10.17 -5.19 -3.78
N HIS A 172 -9.29 -4.32 -3.27
CA HIS A 172 -7.93 -4.71 -2.90
C HIS A 172 -7.91 -5.70 -1.73
N LEU A 173 -8.83 -5.56 -0.77
CA LEU A 173 -8.97 -6.50 0.35
C LEU A 173 -9.68 -7.79 -0.07
N LEU A 174 -10.76 -7.67 -0.85
CA LEU A 174 -11.60 -8.79 -1.25
C LEU A 174 -10.89 -9.73 -2.23
N LEU A 175 -10.20 -9.18 -3.23
CA LEU A 175 -9.48 -9.97 -4.22
C LEU A 175 -8.21 -10.60 -3.63
N LEU A 176 -7.57 -9.95 -2.65
CA LEU A 176 -6.45 -10.55 -1.92
C LEU A 176 -6.89 -11.49 -0.79
N LYS A 177 -8.19 -11.74 -0.59
CA LYS A 177 -8.68 -12.64 0.47
C LYS A 177 -8.03 -14.03 0.42
N SER A 178 -7.84 -14.61 -0.76
CA SER A 178 -7.16 -15.93 -0.90
C SER A 178 -5.70 -15.92 -0.43
N ARG A 179 -5.06 -14.74 -0.44
CA ARG A 179 -3.68 -14.53 -0.01
C ARG A 179 -3.58 -14.07 1.45
N LEU A 180 -4.57 -13.30 1.92
CA LEU A 180 -4.60 -12.68 3.25
C LEU A 180 -5.37 -13.49 4.29
N ALA A 181 -6.31 -14.35 3.86
CA ALA A 181 -7.07 -15.22 4.75
C ALA A 181 -6.41 -16.61 4.86
N LYS A 182 -6.22 -17.07 6.09
CA LYS A 182 -5.92 -18.47 6.40
C LYS A 182 -7.24 -19.09 6.89
N PRO A 183 -7.83 -20.10 6.23
CA PRO A 183 -8.86 -20.88 6.89
C PRO A 183 -8.20 -21.61 8.07
N THR A 184 -8.62 -21.28 9.29
CA THR A 184 -8.22 -22.03 10.49
C THR A 184 -9.32 -23.06 10.74
N ILE A 185 -9.11 -24.30 10.30
CA ILE A 185 -10.02 -25.41 10.62
C ILE A 185 -9.53 -26.01 11.92
N PHE A 186 -10.28 -25.80 13.00
CA PHE A 186 -10.09 -26.56 14.23
C PHE A 186 -10.93 -27.83 14.12
N TRP A 187 -10.27 -28.98 14.04
CA TRP A 187 -10.92 -30.27 14.22
C TRP A 187 -10.54 -30.83 15.58
N ARG A 188 -11.54 -31.20 16.39
CA ARG A 188 -11.38 -31.85 17.69
C ARG A 188 -12.28 -33.06 17.72
N GLU A 189 -11.69 -34.25 17.74
CA GLU A 189 -12.41 -35.47 18.05
C GLU A 189 -12.90 -35.39 19.51
N VAL A 190 -14.21 -35.58 19.71
CA VAL A 190 -14.78 -35.78 21.04
C VAL A 190 -14.96 -37.28 21.18
N ALA A 191 -14.24 -37.91 22.11
CA ALA A 191 -14.47 -39.30 22.43
C ALA A 191 -15.93 -39.48 22.87
N ALA A 192 -16.62 -40.46 22.27
CA ALA A 192 -17.94 -40.86 22.76
C ALA A 192 -17.76 -41.39 24.19
N GLY A 193 -18.33 -40.69 25.16
CA GLY A 193 -18.34 -41.15 26.55
C GLY A 193 -19.06 -42.50 26.63
N ASN A 194 -18.45 -43.45 27.33
CA ASN A 194 -19.11 -44.68 27.78
C ASN A 194 -20.10 -44.37 28.91
#